data_AF-A0A061S0J3-F1
#
_entry.id   AF-A0A061S0J3-F1
#
_cell.length_a   1.000
_cell.length_b   1.000
_cell.length_c   1.000
_cell.angle_alpha   90.00
_cell.angle_beta   90.00
_cell.angle_gamma   90.00
#
_symmetry.space_group_name_H-M   'P 1'
#
loop_
_entity.id
_entity.type
_entity.pdbx_description
1 polymer ?
#
loop_
_entity_poly.entity_id
_entity_poly.type
_entity_poly.pdbx_seq_one_letter_code
_entity_poly.pdbx_strand_id
1 'polypeptide(L)' 'PREAGVLRLFAQLASRPCFHQLRTKEQLGYSVSSGVLDLDGISYFHITVQSPRKGPGELVQRIETWLENCAIMHTR' A
#
# COMPACT_ATOMS: atom_id res chain seq x y z
N PRO A 1 -3.36 13.51 -17.12
CA PRO A 1 -2.22 12.85 -17.82
C PRO A 1 -0.93 12.74 -16.99
N ARG A 2 -0.40 13.84 -16.42
CA ARG A 2 0.81 13.82 -15.58
C ARG A 2 0.59 13.11 -14.24
N GLU A 3 -0.49 13.44 -13.55
CA GLU A 3 -0.84 12.89 -12.23
C GLU A 3 -1.02 11.37 -12.28
N ALA A 4 -1.74 10.87 -13.29
CA ALA A 4 -1.87 9.43 -13.53
C ALA A 4 -0.51 8.74 -13.78
N GLY A 5 0.43 9.42 -14.45
CA GLY A 5 1.80 8.92 -14.64
C GLY A 5 2.58 8.84 -13.33
N VAL A 6 2.51 9.88 -12.50
CA VAL A 6 3.14 9.91 -11.16
C VAL A 6 2.57 8.83 -10.26
N LEU A 7 1.23 8.68 -10.25
CA LEU A 7 0.55 7.67 -9.46
C LEU A 7 0.97 6.24 -9.85
N ARG A 8 1.04 5.95 -11.16
CA ARG A 8 1.46 4.63 -11.65
C ARG A 8 2.92 4.33 -11.34
N LEU A 9 3.80 5.34 -11.45
CA LEU A 9 5.21 5.20 -11.06
C LEU A 9 5.32 4.91 -9.57
N PHE A 10 4.62 5.69 -8.74
CA PHE A 10 4.57 5.46 -7.29
C PHE A 10 4.04 4.05 -6.97
N ALA A 11 2.95 3.62 -7.59
CA ALA A 11 2.38 2.29 -7.38
C ALA A 11 3.36 1.16 -7.75
N GLN A 12 4.13 1.31 -8.84
CA GLN A 12 5.19 0.36 -9.18
C GLN A 12 6.28 0.30 -8.11
N LEU A 13 6.78 1.45 -7.66
CA LEU A 13 7.82 1.54 -6.63
C LEU A 13 7.34 1.00 -5.27
N ALA A 14 6.08 1.27 -4.91
CA ALA A 14 5.43 0.86 -3.68
C ALA A 14 5.12 -0.65 -3.61
N SER A 15 4.88 -1.29 -4.76
CA SER A 15 4.37 -2.68 -4.82
C SER A 15 5.21 -3.69 -4.01
N ARG A 16 6.52 -3.74 -4.25
CA ARG A 16 7.47 -4.63 -3.58
C ARG A 16 7.64 -4.33 -2.08
N PRO A 17 7.96 -3.08 -1.66
CA PRO A 17 8.13 -2.78 -0.24
C PRO A 17 6.82 -2.94 0.54
N CYS A 18 5.66 -2.60 -0.03
CA CYS A 18 4.36 -2.83 0.58
C CYS A 18 4.13 -4.32 0.85
N PHE A 19 4.33 -5.17 -0.18
CA PHE A 19 4.18 -6.61 -0.03
C PHE A 19 5.17 -7.15 1.00
N HIS A 20 6.45 -6.79 0.89
CA HIS A 20 7.46 -7.30 1.80
C HIS A 20 7.20 -6.91 3.26
N GLN A 21 6.80 -5.67 3.53
CA GLN A 21 6.51 -5.23 4.89
C GLN A 21 5.26 -5.91 5.44
N LEU A 22 4.10 -5.72 4.79
CA LEU A 22 2.81 -6.14 5.33
C LEU A 22 2.59 -7.65 5.24
N ARG A 23 3.06 -8.31 4.16
CA ARG A 23 2.90 -9.76 3.95
C ARG A 23 4.03 -10.56 4.55
N THR A 24 5.29 -10.20 4.27
CA THR A 24 6.45 -11.04 4.60
C THR A 24 6.95 -10.79 6.02
N LYS A 25 7.09 -9.54 6.46
CA LYS A 25 7.59 -9.24 7.80
C LYS A 25 6.49 -9.31 8.87
N GLU A 26 5.38 -8.62 8.62
CA GLU A 26 4.29 -8.52 9.61
C GLU A 26 3.31 -9.69 9.56
N GLN A 27 3.38 -10.52 8.50
CA GLN A 27 2.57 -11.74 8.35
C GLN A 27 1.06 -11.47 8.54
N LEU A 28 0.59 -10.31 8.07
CA LEU A 28 -0.76 -9.84 8.36
C LEU A 28 -1.84 -10.73 7.74
N GLY A 29 -1.56 -11.52 6.70
CA GLY A 29 -2.52 -12.54 6.25
C GLY A 29 -2.18 -13.15 4.90
N TYR A 30 -3.12 -13.89 4.32
CA TYR A 30 -2.86 -14.71 3.11
C TYR A 30 -2.64 -13.86 1.86
N SER A 31 -3.41 -12.78 1.70
CA SER A 31 -3.37 -11.89 0.53
C SER A 31 -3.11 -10.44 0.94
N VAL A 32 -2.07 -9.87 0.34
CA VAL A 32 -1.70 -8.45 0.44
C VAL A 32 -1.34 -7.98 -0.96
N SER A 33 -1.93 -6.88 -1.41
CA SER A 33 -1.62 -6.26 -2.69
C SER A 33 -1.68 -4.75 -2.60
N SER A 34 -0.95 -4.07 -3.49
CA SER A 34 -1.08 -2.64 -3.71
C SER A 34 -1.00 -2.31 -5.19
N GLY A 35 -1.65 -1.22 -5.60
CA GLY A 35 -1.69 -0.84 -7.01
C GLY A 35 -2.58 0.36 -7.29
N VAL A 36 -2.82 0.61 -8.57
CA VAL A 36 -3.76 1.63 -9.03
C VAL A 36 -5.13 0.99 -9.23
N LEU A 37 -6.17 1.64 -8.72
CA LEU A 37 -7.57 1.33 -8.96
C LEU A 37 -8.21 2.51 -9.68
N ASP A 38 -8.76 2.28 -10.86
CA ASP A 38 -9.53 3.29 -11.59
C ASP A 38 -11.02 3.07 -11.31
N LEU A 39 -11.69 4.06 -10.70
CA LEU A 39 -13.12 4.00 -10.35
C LEU A 39 -13.77 5.36 -10.59
N ASP A 40 -14.90 5.38 -11.30
CA ASP A 40 -15.69 6.58 -11.62
C ASP A 40 -14.87 7.73 -12.23
N GLY A 41 -13.88 7.38 -13.06
CA GLY A 41 -12.98 8.35 -13.72
C GLY A 41 -11.87 8.91 -12.83
N ILE A 42 -11.73 8.41 -11.59
CA ILE A 42 -10.68 8.79 -10.66
C ILE A 42 -9.72 7.62 -10.46
N SER A 43 -8.41 7.90 -10.51
CA SER A 43 -7.37 6.91 -10.23
C SER A 43 -6.93 7.00 -8.77
N TYR A 44 -7.04 5.89 -8.06
CA TYR A 44 -6.68 5.75 -6.66
C TYR A 44 -5.43 4.89 -6.50
N PHE A 45 -4.59 5.18 -5.51
CA PHE A 45 -3.69 4.18 -4.97
C PHE A 45 -4.45 3.38 -3.91
N HIS A 46 -4.41 2.05 -4.01
CA HIS A 46 -5.17 1.17 -3.15
C HIS A 46 -4.26 0.07 -2.61
N ILE A 47 -4.47 -0.28 -1.34
CA ILE A 47 -3.84 -1.41 -0.65
C ILE A 47 -4.95 -2.33 -0.15
N THR A 48 -4.89 -3.61 -0.50
CA THR A 48 -5.79 -4.65 0.01
C THR A 48 -5.04 -5.56 0.96
N VAL A 49 -5.60 -5.80 2.14
CA VAL A 49 -5.07 -6.76 3.12
C VAL A 49 -6.21 -7.64 3.62
N GLN A 50 -6.02 -8.96 3.54
CA GLN A 50 -6.93 -9.92 4.14
C GLN A 50 -6.21 -10.68 5.25
N SER A 51 -6.66 -10.46 6.49
CA SER A 51 -6.09 -11.08 7.70
C SER A 51 -7.05 -12.07 8.36
N PRO A 52 -6.58 -13.25 8.80
CA PRO A 52 -7.35 -14.13 9.68
C PRO A 52 -7.19 -13.79 11.17
N ARG A 53 -6.27 -12.87 11.54
CA ARG A 53 -5.88 -12.63 12.94
C ARG A 53 -6.06 -11.19 13.41
N LYS A 54 -5.97 -10.21 12.49
CA LYS A 54 -5.99 -8.78 12.80
C LYS A 54 -7.31 -8.17 12.37
N GLY A 55 -7.90 -7.38 13.28
CA GLY A 55 -9.12 -6.64 12.99
C GLY A 55 -8.88 -5.44 12.07
N PRO A 56 -9.94 -4.84 11.50
CA PRO A 56 -9.81 -3.71 10.57
C PRO A 56 -9.00 -2.53 11.12
N GLY A 57 -9.20 -2.15 12.39
CA GLY A 57 -8.49 -1.01 13.01
C GLY A 57 -6.97 -1.23 13.09
N GLU A 58 -6.53 -2.43 13.47
CA GLU A 58 -5.11 -2.76 13.50
C GLU A 58 -4.50 -2.77 12.09
N LEU A 59 -5.25 -3.27 11.10
CA LEU A 59 -4.79 -3.28 9.70
C LEU A 59 -4.62 -1.87 9.16
N VAL A 60 -5.57 -0.97 9.42
CA VAL A 60 -5.48 0.45 9.06
C VAL A 60 -4.22 1.06 9.68
N GLN A 61 -4.01 0.87 10.98
CA GLN A 61 -2.83 1.40 11.67
C GLN A 61 -1.51 0.90 11.05
N ARG A 62 -1.43 -0.38 10.64
CA ARG A 62 -0.22 -0.92 9.98
C ARG A 62 0.00 -0.32 8.60
N ILE A 63 -1.07 -0.11 7.83
CA ILE A 63 -0.99 0.54 6.52
C ILE A 63 -0.52 1.99 6.67
N GLU A 64 -1.08 2.74 7.63
CA GLU A 64 -0.67 4.12 7.93
C GLU A 64 0.80 4.19 8.34
N THR A 65 1.23 3.32 9.26
CA THR A 65 2.63 3.23 9.70
C THR A 65 3.56 2.93 8.51
N TRP A 66 3.15 2.06 7.58
CA TRP A 66 3.94 1.77 6.38
C TRP A 66 4.03 3.00 5.46
N LEU A 67 2.91 3.71 5.24
CA LEU A 67 2.87 4.91 4.39
C LEU A 67 3.79 6.02 4.93
N GLU A 68 3.77 6.28 6.24
CA GLU A 68 4.65 7.26 6.89
C GLU A 68 6.13 6.94 6.64
N ASN A 69 6.52 5.67 6.83
CA ASN A 69 7.89 5.23 6.59
C ASN A 69 8.28 5.33 5.12
N CYS A 70 7.35 5.09 4.20
CA CYS A 70 7.57 5.24 2.76
C CYS A 70 7.82 6.69 2.36
N ALA A 71 7.12 7.65 2.97
CA ALA A 71 7.33 9.08 2.73
C ALA A 71 8.68 9.59 3.28
N ILE A 72 9.12 9.03 4.41
CA ILE A 72 10.39 9.42 5.06
C ILE A 72 11.62 8.94 4.28
N MET A 73 11.53 7.84 3.52
CA MET A 73 12.65 7.29 2.72
C MET A 73 13.17 8.20 1.59
N HIS A 74 12.53 9.32 1.27
CA HIS A 74 12.99 10.29 0.26
C HIS A 74 13.39 11.66 0.81
N THR A 75 13.31 11.88 2.13
CA THR A 75 13.67 13.19 2.74
C THR A 75 14.96 13.13 3.57
N ARG A 76 15.86 12.19 3.25
CA ARG A 76 17.22 12.13 3.80
C ARG A 76 18.22 11.90 2.68
#